data_AF-A0A7S1WLY0-F1
#
_entry.id   AF-A0A7S1WLY0-F1
#
_cell.length_a   1.000
_cell.length_b   1.000
_cell.length_c   1.000
_cell.angle_alpha   90.00
_cell.angle_beta   90.00
_cell.angle_gamma   90.00
#
_symmetry.space_group_name_H-M   'P 1'
#
loop_
_entity.id
_entity.type
_entity.pdbx_description
1 polymer ?
#
loop_
_entity_poly.entity_id
_entity_poly.type
_entity_poly.pdbx_seq_one_letter_code
_entity_poly.pdbx_strand_id
1 'polypeptide(L)'
;GLPGGAGPLAAFARARSKCLGCRSVLRGEGGGALCPECRAGGRAGAIVLEQAAGLRALEEETAQLLGQCTRCEGPGGGDLHVSCMNQDCPIFFRRLQAAQKLATAEDLLRKLSLDW
;
A
#
# COMPACT_ATOMS: atom_id res chain seq x y z
N GLY A 1 13.92 4.77 8.40
CA GLY A 1 12.68 3.99 8.33
C GLY A 1 12.52 3.20 9.60
N LEU A 2 11.41 3.35 10.32
CA LEU A 2 11.11 2.48 11.45
C LEU A 2 10.55 1.14 10.93
N PRO A 3 11.14 0.00 11.29
CA PRO A 3 10.56 -1.30 10.96
C PRO A 3 9.27 -1.48 11.76
N GLY A 4 8.16 -1.69 11.04
CA GLY A 4 6.89 -2.11 11.64
C GLY A 4 7.09 -3.39 12.46
N GLY A 5 6.44 -3.45 13.62
CA GLY A 5 6.68 -4.42 14.68
C GLY A 5 6.72 -5.87 14.21
N ALA A 6 7.91 -6.40 13.97
CA ALA A 6 8.19 -7.81 13.86
C ALA A 6 8.81 -8.26 15.19
N GLY A 7 8.00 -8.84 16.08
CA GLY A 7 8.50 -9.49 17.29
C GLY A 7 9.29 -10.76 16.97
N PRO A 8 9.99 -11.36 17.94
CA PRO A 8 10.80 -12.57 17.74
C PRO A 8 10.04 -13.74 17.09
N LEU A 9 8.72 -13.81 17.30
CA LEU A 9 7.83 -14.80 16.71
C LEU A 9 7.60 -14.59 15.20
N ALA A 10 7.63 -13.35 14.72
CA ALA A 10 7.46 -13.03 13.31
C ALA A 10 8.61 -13.57 12.45
N ALA A 11 9.81 -13.76 13.03
CA ALA A 11 10.96 -14.35 12.35
C ALA A 11 10.73 -15.80 11.90
N PHE A 12 9.77 -16.50 12.51
CA PHE A 12 9.42 -17.89 12.17
C PHE A 12 8.19 -17.99 11.27
N ALA A 13 7.51 -16.87 11.00
CA ALA A 13 6.32 -16.85 10.16
C ALA A 13 6.71 -16.87 8.67
N ARG A 14 6.29 -17.91 7.95
CA ARG A 14 6.36 -17.92 6.48
C ARG A 14 5.12 -17.25 5.91
N ALA A 15 5.28 -16.05 5.37
CA ALA A 15 4.21 -15.36 4.67
C ALA A 15 3.76 -16.18 3.45
N ARG A 16 2.46 -16.49 3.38
CA ARG A 16 1.83 -17.06 2.19
C ARG A 16 0.85 -16.05 1.61
N SER A 17 0.96 -15.77 0.32
CA SER A 17 0.01 -14.91 -0.38
C SER A 17 -1.34 -15.61 -0.57
N LYS A 18 -2.40 -14.82 -0.60
CA LYS A 18 -3.76 -15.28 -0.90
C LYS A 18 -4.19 -14.67 -2.24
N CYS A 19 -4.95 -15.44 -3.01
CA CYS A 19 -5.57 -14.96 -4.23
C CYS A 19 -6.50 -13.77 -3.93
N LEU A 20 -6.36 -12.65 -4.64
CA LEU A 20 -7.25 -11.50 -4.46
C LEU A 20 -8.70 -11.80 -4.86
N GLY A 21 -8.92 -12.68 -5.84
CA GLY A 21 -10.25 -12.99 -6.35
C GLY A 21 -11.06 -14.02 -5.53
N CYS A 22 -10.42 -14.99 -4.91
CA CYS A 22 -11.11 -16.07 -4.17
C CYS A 22 -10.53 -16.37 -2.78
N ARG A 23 -9.50 -15.64 -2.35
CA ARG A 23 -8.84 -15.76 -1.04
C ARG A 23 -8.18 -17.13 -0.77
N SER A 24 -8.06 -17.98 -1.78
CA SER A 24 -7.34 -19.24 -1.68
C SER A 24 -5.84 -19.00 -1.45
N VAL A 25 -5.19 -19.89 -0.70
CA VAL A 25 -3.75 -19.80 -0.43
C VAL A 25 -2.98 -20.16 -1.70
N LEU A 26 -2.11 -19.27 -2.15
CA LEU A 26 -1.25 -19.52 -3.31
C LEU A 26 -0.10 -20.45 -2.89
N ARG A 27 0.06 -21.56 -3.63
CA ARG A 27 0.99 -22.65 -3.28
C ARG A 27 2.37 -22.53 -3.96
N GLY A 28 2.56 -21.59 -4.89
CA GLY A 28 3.83 -21.38 -5.58
C GLY A 28 4.72 -20.35 -4.89
N GLU A 29 6.04 -20.51 -5.02
CA GLU A 29 7.04 -19.53 -4.54
C GLU A 29 7.13 -18.28 -5.43
N GLY A 30 6.41 -18.26 -6.56
CA GLY A 30 6.34 -17.13 -7.48
C GLY A 30 5.15 -16.23 -7.19
N GLY A 31 5.35 -15.26 -6.28
CA GLY A 31 4.89 -13.85 -6.33
C GLY A 31 3.52 -13.42 -6.83
N GLY A 32 2.61 -14.33 -7.19
CA GLY A 32 1.37 -13.99 -7.88
C GLY A 32 0.29 -13.41 -6.95
N ALA A 33 -0.58 -12.59 -7.52
CA ALA A 33 -1.76 -12.02 -6.85
C ALA A 33 -3.05 -12.82 -7.12
N LEU A 34 -3.08 -13.66 -8.17
CA LEU A 34 -4.23 -14.47 -8.57
C LEU A 34 -3.87 -15.96 -8.69
N CYS A 35 -4.82 -16.83 -8.36
CA CYS A 35 -4.71 -18.26 -8.64
C CYS A 35 -5.00 -18.55 -10.13
N PRO A 36 -4.59 -19.71 -10.68
CA PRO A 36 -4.82 -20.07 -12.08
C PRO A 36 -6.28 -19.98 -12.52
N GLU A 37 -7.22 -20.36 -11.65
CA GLU A 37 -8.66 -20.27 -11.92
C GLU A 37 -9.16 -18.83 -12.02
N CYS A 38 -8.66 -17.92 -11.17
CA CYS A 38 -9.05 -16.50 -11.23
C CYS A 38 -8.42 -15.79 -12.42
N ARG A 39 -7.24 -16.23 -12.86
CA ARG A 39 -6.57 -15.75 -14.08
C ARG A 39 -7.35 -16.18 -15.33
N ALA A 40 -7.66 -17.47 -15.45
CA ALA A 40 -8.39 -18.01 -16.59
C ALA A 40 -9.87 -17.56 -16.65
N GLY A 41 -10.50 -17.33 -15.50
CA GLY A 41 -11.93 -16.98 -15.40
C GLY A 41 -12.30 -15.55 -15.78
N GLY A 42 -11.41 -14.77 -16.40
CA GLY A 42 -11.69 -13.40 -16.87
C GLY A 42 -11.93 -12.36 -15.76
N ARG A 43 -11.74 -12.72 -14.49
CA ARG A 43 -11.96 -11.82 -13.34
C ARG A 43 -10.79 -10.88 -13.05
N ALA A 44 -9.63 -11.12 -13.67
CA ALA A 44 -8.42 -10.33 -13.46
C ALA A 44 -8.64 -8.83 -13.73
N GLY A 45 -9.31 -8.48 -14.84
CA GLY A 45 -9.59 -7.09 -15.18
C GLY A 45 -10.46 -6.37 -14.15
N ALA A 46 -11.54 -7.01 -13.68
CA ALA A 46 -12.39 -6.44 -12.63
C ALA A 46 -11.63 -6.21 -11.32
N ILE A 47 -10.77 -7.16 -10.93
CA ILE A 47 -9.94 -7.05 -9.73
C ILE A 47 -8.93 -5.90 -9.89
N VAL A 48 -8.28 -5.76 -11.05
CA VAL A 48 -7.36 -4.65 -11.33
C VAL A 48 -8.07 -3.30 -11.20
N LEU A 49 -9.27 -3.17 -11.79
CA LEU A 49 -10.05 -1.93 -11.71
C LEU A 49 -10.43 -1.57 -10.28
N GLU A 50 -10.84 -2.55 -9.48
CA GLU A 50 -11.14 -2.36 -8.05
C GLU A 50 -9.91 -1.91 -7.27
N GLN A 51 -8.77 -2.58 -7.46
CA GLN A 51 -7.52 -2.20 -6.77
C GLN A 51 -7.02 -0.83 -7.22
N ALA A 52 -7.13 -0.48 -8.50
CA ALA A 52 -6.77 0.84 -9.03
C ALA A 52 -7.66 1.96 -8.46
N ALA A 53 -8.96 1.71 -8.31
CA ALA A 53 -9.87 2.65 -7.67
C ALA A 53 -9.50 2.89 -6.19
N GLY A 54 -9.14 1.81 -5.47
CA GLY A 54 -8.64 1.90 -4.10
C GLY A 54 -7.31 2.66 -3.99
N LEU A 55 -6.38 2.44 -4.94
CA LEU A 55 -5.11 3.16 -5.00
C LEU A 55 -5.35 4.66 -5.18
N ARG A 56 -6.21 5.05 -6.12
CA ARG A 56 -6.55 6.46 -6.37
C ARG A 56 -7.10 7.15 -5.11
N ALA A 57 -7.93 6.48 -4.32
CA ALA A 57 -8.44 7.04 -3.07
C ALA A 57 -7.32 7.29 -2.04
N LEU A 58 -6.32 6.40 -1.97
CA LEU A 58 -5.15 6.58 -1.11
C LEU A 58 -4.24 7.71 -1.59
N GLU A 59 -4.06 7.86 -2.91
CA GLU A 59 -3.32 8.97 -3.51
C GLU A 59 -3.98 10.31 -3.17
N GLU A 60 -5.30 10.40 -3.31
CA GLU A 60 -6.07 11.60 -2.95
C GLU A 60 -5.95 11.94 -1.47
N GLU A 61 -6.09 10.95 -0.55
CA GLU A 61 -5.88 11.18 0.88
C GLU A 61 -4.45 11.65 1.18
N THR A 62 -3.46 11.02 0.57
CA THR A 62 -2.05 11.36 0.76
C THR A 62 -1.77 12.78 0.28
N ALA A 63 -2.26 13.15 -0.91
CA ALA A 63 -2.12 14.49 -1.47
C ALA A 63 -2.77 15.56 -0.56
N GLN A 64 -3.94 15.26 0.00
CA GLN A 64 -4.61 16.17 0.94
C GLN A 64 -3.81 16.38 2.23
N LEU A 65 -3.27 15.30 2.83
CA LEU A 65 -2.46 15.38 4.05
C LEU A 65 -1.13 16.11 3.82
N LEU A 66 -0.48 15.85 2.68
CA LEU A 66 0.75 16.55 2.30
C LEU A 66 0.47 18.03 2.05
N GLY A 67 -0.64 18.38 1.38
CA GLY A 67 -1.05 19.76 1.19
C GLY A 67 -1.34 20.50 2.51
N GLN A 68 -1.84 19.81 3.54
CA GLN A 68 -1.98 20.38 4.88
C GLN A 68 -0.61 20.67 5.52
N CYS A 69 0.37 19.78 5.36
CA CYS A 69 1.73 19.99 5.85
C CYS A 69 2.39 21.19 5.16
N THR A 70 2.26 21.30 3.83
CA THR A 70 2.80 22.44 3.06
C THR A 70 2.17 23.77 3.50
N ARG A 71 0.87 23.80 3.81
CA ARG A 71 0.23 25.03 4.35
C ARG A 71 0.74 25.41 5.74
N CYS A 72 1.07 24.43 6.58
CA CYS A 72 1.55 24.64 7.94
C CYS A 72 2.98 25.18 7.98
N GLU A 73 3.88 24.60 7.18
CA GLU A 73 5.31 24.92 7.23
C GLU A 73 5.71 26.03 6.23
N GLY A 74 4.80 26.38 5.31
CA GLY A 74 5.01 27.38 4.26
C GLY A 74 5.52 26.79 2.93
N PRO A 75 5.58 27.60 1.86
CA PRO A 75 5.98 27.16 0.52
C PRO A 75 7.50 26.96 0.35
N GLY A 76 8.26 26.86 1.45
CA GLY A 76 9.67 26.45 1.40
C GLY A 76 9.80 25.08 0.72
N GLY A 77 10.93 24.86 0.02
CA GLY A 77 11.14 23.79 -0.96
C GLY A 77 10.55 22.42 -0.59
N GLY A 78 10.11 21.69 -1.62
CA GLY A 78 9.50 20.36 -1.50
C GLY A 78 10.24 19.48 -0.51
N ASP A 79 9.48 18.70 0.27
CA ASP A 79 9.94 17.76 1.31
C ASP A 79 9.96 18.28 2.76
N LEU A 80 9.46 19.48 3.08
CA LEU A 80 9.36 19.93 4.49
C LEU A 80 8.52 19.02 5.40
N HIS A 81 7.55 18.29 4.83
CA HIS A 81 6.78 17.30 5.58
C HIS A 81 7.65 16.12 6.07
N VAL A 82 8.80 15.87 5.42
CA VAL A 82 9.79 14.86 5.81
C VAL A 82 10.64 15.35 6.99
N SER A 83 10.90 16.66 7.09
CA SER A 83 11.64 17.26 8.21
C SER A 83 10.79 17.57 9.45
N CYS A 84 9.47 17.70 9.30
CA CYS A 84 8.56 17.98 10.40
C CYS A 84 8.54 16.82 11.42
N MET A 85 8.98 17.04 12.67
CA MET A 85 9.03 16.05 13.75
C MET A 85 8.02 16.30 14.89
N ASN A 86 7.05 17.21 14.68
CA ASN A 86 6.04 17.52 15.69
C ASN A 86 5.05 16.36 15.85
N GLN A 87 5.26 15.50 16.84
CA GLN A 87 4.42 14.34 17.12
C GLN A 87 3.05 14.72 17.69
N ASP A 88 2.91 15.91 18.27
CA ASP A 88 1.63 16.43 18.77
C ASP A 88 0.73 16.92 17.63
N CYS A 89 1.26 17.07 16.41
CA CYS A 89 0.46 17.38 15.24
C CYS A 89 -0.46 16.22 14.88
N PRO A 90 -1.79 16.41 14.80
CA PRO A 90 -2.74 15.34 14.48
C PRO A 90 -2.54 14.73 13.07
N ILE A 91 -1.78 15.40 12.21
CA ILE A 91 -1.44 14.94 10.86
C ILE A 91 -0.18 14.06 10.84
N PHE A 92 0.68 14.14 11.87
CA PHE A 92 1.99 13.49 11.88
C PHE A 92 1.89 11.97 11.63
N PHE A 93 1.13 11.24 12.45
CA PHE A 93 1.00 9.79 12.25
C PHE A 93 0.11 9.44 11.06
N ARG A 94 -0.87 10.31 10.73
CA ARG A 94 -1.76 10.08 9.58
C ARG A 94 -1.01 10.08 8.27
N ARG A 95 -0.12 11.05 8.03
CA ARG A 95 0.68 11.10 6.79
C ARG A 95 1.64 9.92 6.67
N LEU A 96 2.26 9.48 7.78
CA LEU A 96 3.12 8.29 7.82
C LEU A 96 2.33 7.03 7.47
N GLN A 97 1.14 6.88 8.06
CA GLN A 97 0.28 5.73 7.79
C GLN A 97 -0.25 5.75 6.34
N ALA A 98 -0.68 6.90 5.84
CA ALA A 98 -1.16 7.06 4.47
C ALA A 98 -0.06 6.70 3.45
N ALA A 99 1.17 7.20 3.64
CA ALA A 99 2.31 6.87 2.79
C ALA A 99 2.63 5.36 2.81
N GLN A 100 2.59 4.72 3.98
CA GLN A 100 2.82 3.28 4.09
C GLN A 100 1.72 2.46 3.40
N LYS A 101 0.45 2.88 3.54
CA LYS A 101 -0.70 2.25 2.88
C LYS A 101 -0.60 2.40 1.37
N LEU A 102 -0.27 3.60 0.88
CA LEU A 102 -0.09 3.90 -0.53
C LEU A 102 0.99 2.99 -1.14
N ALA A 103 2.19 2.97 -0.54
CA ALA A 103 3.29 2.12 -1.01
C ALA A 103 2.93 0.62 -1.04
N THR A 104 2.12 0.15 -0.07
CA THR A 104 1.66 -1.24 -0.03
C THR A 104 0.65 -1.54 -1.14
N ALA A 105 -0.26 -0.60 -1.42
CA ALA A 105 -1.24 -0.72 -2.48
C ALA A 105 -0.59 -0.66 -3.88
N GLU A 106 0.40 0.20 -4.08
CA GLU A 106 1.19 0.27 -5.32
C GLU A 106 1.94 -1.04 -5.60
N ASP A 107 2.60 -1.61 -4.59
CA ASP A 107 3.28 -2.91 -4.72
C ASP A 107 2.31 -4.05 -5.06
N LEU A 108 1.11 -4.04 -4.45
CA LEU A 108 0.08 -5.01 -4.75
C LEU A 108 -0.44 -4.88 -6.19
N LEU A 109 -0.73 -3.66 -6.65
CA LEU A 109 -1.22 -3.41 -8.00
C LEU A 109 -0.15 -3.76 -9.04
N ARG A 110 1.12 -3.43 -8.75
CA ARG A 110 2.26 -3.80 -9.59
C ARG A 110 2.35 -5.31 -9.76
N LYS A 111 2.24 -6.08 -8.68
CA LYS A 111 2.22 -7.56 -8.76
C LYS A 111 1.06 -8.06 -9.62
N LEU A 112 -0.15 -7.56 -9.36
CA LEU A 112 -1.35 -7.94 -10.11
C LEU A 112 -1.23 -7.65 -11.62
N SER A 113 -0.58 -6.55 -12.00
CA SER A 113 -0.36 -6.17 -13.40
C SER A 113 0.62 -7.08 -14.17
N LEU A 114 1.38 -7.94 -13.47
CA LEU A 114 2.31 -8.90 -14.05
C LEU A 114 1.75 -10.33 -14.09
N ASP A 115 0.51 -10.52 -13.63
CA ASP A 115 -0.11 -11.82 -13.34
C ASP A 115 -1.28 -12.19 -14.25
N TRP A 116 -1.48 -11.53 -15.39
CA TRP A 116 -2.59 -11.80 -16.32
C TRP A 116 -2.17 -12.63 -17.53
#